data_AF-W3ARF8-F1
#
_entry.id   AF-W3ARF8-F1
#
_cell.length_a   1.000
_cell.length_b   1.000
_cell.length_c   1.000
_cell.angle_alpha   90.00
_cell.angle_beta   90.00
_cell.angle_gamma   90.00
#
_symmetry.space_group_name_H-M   'P 1'
#
loop_
_entity.id
_entity.type
_entity.pdbx_description
1 polymer ?
#
loop_
_entity_poly.entity_id
_entity_poly.type
_entity_poly.pdbx_seq_one_letter_code
_entity_poly.pdbx_strand_id
1 'polypeptide(L)'
;MQANGYTERVKKYLDEICPQDGYEVDSVTFTQENNEWYLRAFIYRADGVDMTVDDCAKVSRKLSKWLDKEDFIPEQYMLEVCSLGFKEHPGNADVEPQDVDAETLAEESTENESEDIITGRGKNK
;
A
#
# COMPACT_ATOMS: atom_id res chain seq x y z
N MET A 1 7.85 -18.92 -18.28
CA MET A 1 7.48 -19.31 -16.91
C MET A 1 8.47 -18.65 -15.96
N GLN A 2 8.22 -17.41 -15.54
CA GLN A 2 9.11 -16.74 -14.58
C GLN A 2 8.53 -16.97 -13.19
N ALA A 3 8.76 -18.18 -12.66
CA ALA A 3 8.62 -18.44 -11.24
C ALA A 3 9.84 -17.85 -10.55
N ASN A 4 9.90 -16.53 -10.45
CA ASN A 4 10.90 -15.84 -9.65
C ASN A 4 10.63 -16.27 -8.20
N GLY A 5 11.43 -17.18 -7.65
CA GLY A 5 11.25 -17.74 -6.31
C GLY A 5 11.20 -16.70 -5.18
N TYR A 6 11.47 -15.44 -5.49
CA TYR A 6 11.24 -14.26 -4.67
C TYR A 6 9.81 -14.18 -4.13
N THR A 7 8.80 -14.30 -4.99
CA THR A 7 7.39 -14.17 -4.56
C THR A 7 6.99 -15.29 -3.60
N GLU A 8 7.42 -16.52 -3.88
CA GLU A 8 7.12 -17.68 -3.04
C GLU A 8 7.81 -17.58 -1.67
N ARG A 9 9.07 -17.13 -1.63
CA ARG A 9 9.80 -16.88 -0.38
C ARG A 9 9.15 -15.77 0.44
N VAL A 10 8.83 -14.65 -0.19
CA VAL A 10 8.16 -13.51 0.45
C VAL A 10 6.80 -13.94 0.98
N LYS A 11 6.00 -14.64 0.16
CA LYS A 11 4.69 -15.16 0.58
C LYS A 11 4.84 -16.05 1.80
N LYS A 12 5.77 -17.01 1.78
CA LYS A 12 5.98 -17.95 2.90
C LYS A 12 6.39 -17.23 4.18
N TYR A 13 7.28 -16.25 4.09
CA TYR A 13 7.65 -15.44 5.25
C TYR A 13 6.47 -14.66 5.81
N LEU A 14 5.68 -14.01 4.93
CA LEU A 14 4.49 -13.30 5.34
C LEU A 14 3.43 -14.23 5.95
N ASP A 15 3.24 -15.43 5.40
CA ASP A 15 2.32 -16.46 5.90
C ASP A 15 2.64 -16.85 7.36
N GLU A 16 3.91 -16.81 7.77
CA GLU A 16 4.31 -17.09 9.15
C GLU A 16 4.17 -15.87 10.09
N ILE A 17 4.41 -14.64 9.61
CA ILE A 17 4.38 -13.43 10.46
C ILE A 17 3.01 -12.78 10.56
N CYS A 18 2.21 -12.82 9.49
CA CYS A 18 0.91 -12.17 9.40
C CYS A 18 -0.10 -12.69 10.43
N PRO A 19 -0.29 -14.01 10.62
CA PRO A 19 -1.29 -14.52 11.57
C PRO A 19 -0.98 -14.17 13.03
N GLN A 20 0.27 -13.85 13.36
CA GLN A 20 0.64 -13.41 14.72
C GLN A 20 0.10 -12.02 15.07
N ASP A 21 -0.08 -11.16 14.06
CA ASP A 21 -0.62 -9.81 14.20
C ASP A 21 -2.09 -9.71 13.74
N GLY A 22 -2.72 -10.81 13.32
CA GLY A 22 -4.10 -10.85 12.82
C GLY A 22 -4.26 -10.48 11.34
N TYR A 23 -3.16 -10.55 10.57
CA TYR A 23 -3.17 -10.38 9.12
C TYR A 23 -3.08 -11.74 8.42
N GLU A 24 -3.40 -11.75 7.14
CA GLU A 24 -3.26 -12.90 6.27
C GLU A 24 -2.79 -12.42 4.90
N VAL A 25 -2.08 -13.28 4.17
CA VAL A 25 -1.53 -12.96 2.85
C VAL A 25 -2.33 -13.66 1.80
N ASP A 26 -2.86 -12.89 0.87
CA ASP A 26 -3.53 -13.41 -0.31
C ASP A 26 -2.49 -13.93 -1.30
N SER A 27 -1.75 -13.01 -1.92
CA SER A 27 -0.83 -13.29 -3.02
C SER A 27 0.31 -12.26 -3.06
N VAL A 28 1.44 -12.64 -3.64
CA VAL A 28 2.59 -11.74 -3.85
C VAL A 28 2.98 -11.78 -5.32
N THR A 29 3.14 -10.60 -5.91
CA THR A 29 3.42 -10.43 -7.33
C THR A 29 4.71 -9.63 -7.50
N PHE A 30 5.55 -10.06 -8.44
CA PHE A 30 6.77 -9.37 -8.82
C PHE A 30 6.75 -9.12 -10.33
N THR A 31 6.63 -7.85 -10.73
CA THR A 31 6.48 -7.43 -12.12
C THR A 31 7.48 -6.34 -12.47
N GLN A 32 7.96 -6.33 -13.71
CA GLN A 32 8.80 -5.26 -14.23
C GLN A 32 7.94 -4.33 -15.10
N GLU A 33 7.84 -3.06 -14.73
CA GLU A 33 7.16 -2.02 -15.52
C GLU A 33 8.14 -0.87 -15.77
N ASN A 34 8.23 -0.36 -17.01
CA ASN A 34 9.09 0.79 -17.35
C ASN A 34 10.58 0.67 -16.92
N ASN A 35 11.19 -0.52 -16.97
CA ASN A 35 12.54 -0.81 -16.43
C ASN A 35 12.67 -0.74 -14.90
N GLU A 36 11.57 -0.55 -14.18
CA GLU A 36 11.51 -0.61 -12.72
C GLU A 36 10.86 -1.92 -12.28
N TRP A 37 11.32 -2.46 -11.16
CA TRP A 37 10.74 -3.66 -10.57
C TRP A 37 9.74 -3.30 -9.49
N TYR A 38 8.61 -3.98 -9.44
CA TYR A 38 7.55 -3.78 -8.46
C TYR A 38 7.28 -5.09 -7.73
N LEU A 39 7.45 -5.06 -6.41
CA LEU A 39 7.08 -6.15 -5.51
C LEU A 39 5.80 -5.76 -4.78
N ARG A 40 4.67 -6.28 -5.24
CA ARG A 40 3.35 -6.06 -4.62
C ARG A 40 2.98 -7.24 -3.74
N ALA A 41 2.75 -6.97 -2.45
CA ALA A 41 2.17 -7.94 -1.53
C ALA A 41 0.72 -7.57 -1.24
N PHE A 42 -0.19 -8.53 -1.45
CA PHE A 42 -1.60 -8.41 -1.13
C PHE A 42 -1.87 -9.07 0.22
N ILE A 43 -2.32 -8.26 1.18
CA ILE A 43 -2.61 -8.71 2.54
C ILE A 43 -4.01 -8.25 2.95
N TYR A 44 -4.62 -8.95 3.90
CA TYR A 44 -5.89 -8.57 4.50
C TYR A 44 -5.91 -8.91 5.98
N ARG A 45 -6.85 -8.33 6.73
CA ARG A 45 -7.07 -8.71 8.12
C ARG A 45 -8.01 -9.90 8.16
N ALA A 46 -7.64 -10.96 8.86
CA ALA A 46 -8.51 -12.10 9.10
C ALA A 46 -9.75 -11.71 9.94
N ASP A 47 -9.65 -10.60 10.67
CA ASP A 47 -10.72 -10.00 11.47
C ASP A 47 -11.85 -9.39 10.61
N GLY A 48 -11.65 -9.25 9.29
CA GLY A 48 -12.64 -8.69 8.36
C GLY A 48 -12.79 -7.16 8.43
N VAL A 49 -11.97 -6.48 9.24
CA VAL A 49 -11.92 -5.02 9.38
C VAL A 49 -11.01 -4.39 8.32
N ASP A 50 -11.31 -3.15 7.93
CA ASP A 50 -10.46 -2.35 7.05
C ASP A 50 -9.03 -2.23 7.57
N MET A 51 -8.07 -2.35 6.66
CA MET A 51 -6.67 -2.18 6.98
C MET A 51 -6.35 -0.70 7.14
N THR A 52 -5.71 -0.33 8.25
CA THR A 52 -5.31 1.05 8.49
C THR A 52 -3.94 1.34 7.89
N VAL A 53 -3.60 2.64 7.75
CA VAL A 53 -2.27 3.08 7.31
C VAL A 53 -1.16 2.57 8.21
N ASP A 54 -1.42 2.42 9.52
CA ASP A 54 -0.45 1.91 10.49
C ASP A 54 -0.16 0.41 10.27
N ASP A 55 -1.19 -0.38 9.95
CA ASP A 55 -1.05 -1.81 9.65
C ASP A 55 -0.21 -2.02 8.39
N CYS A 56 -0.48 -1.25 7.32
CA CYS A 56 0.32 -1.25 6.10
C CYS A 56 1.78 -0.86 6.39
N ALA A 57 2.00 0.20 7.17
CA ALA A 57 3.33 0.64 7.54
C ALA A 57 4.09 -0.40 8.38
N LYS A 58 3.41 -1.10 9.29
CA LYS A 58 3.99 -2.20 10.09
C LYS A 58 4.45 -3.36 9.20
N VAL A 59 3.58 -3.85 8.32
CA VAL A 59 3.92 -4.97 7.43
C VAL A 59 5.01 -4.57 6.45
N SER A 60 4.92 -3.38 5.85
CA SER A 60 5.96 -2.83 4.97
C SER A 60 7.32 -2.77 5.66
N ARG A 61 7.41 -2.26 6.90
CA ARG A 61 8.66 -2.22 7.67
C ARG A 61 9.21 -3.61 7.99
N LYS A 62 8.34 -4.56 8.40
CA LYS A 62 8.75 -5.94 8.71
C LYS A 62 9.28 -6.65 7.47
N LEU A 63 8.56 -6.52 6.36
CA LEU A 63 8.90 -7.12 5.09
C LEU A 63 10.19 -6.52 4.53
N SER A 64 10.32 -5.18 4.51
CA SER A 64 11.53 -4.48 4.09
C SER A 64 12.76 -4.90 4.89
N LYS A 65 12.67 -4.99 6.23
CA LYS A 65 13.78 -5.46 7.07
C LYS A 65 14.21 -6.90 6.75
N TRP A 66 13.25 -7.76 6.45
CA TRP A 66 13.55 -9.15 6.12
C TRP A 66 14.17 -9.27 4.72
N LEU A 67 13.65 -8.51 3.74
CA LEU A 67 14.20 -8.41 2.39
C LEU A 67 15.65 -7.91 2.39
N ASP A 68 15.94 -6.85 3.16
CA ASP A 68 17.29 -6.30 3.33
C ASP A 68 18.25 -7.32 3.97
N LYS A 69 17.75 -8.12 4.92
CA LYS A 69 18.55 -9.16 5.58
C LYS A 69 18.89 -10.33 4.65
N GLU A 70 17.95 -10.76 3.83
CA GLU A 70 18.20 -11.85 2.88
C GLU A 70 18.90 -11.38 1.60
N ASP A 71 18.77 -10.09 1.25
CA ASP A 71 19.45 -9.41 0.14
C ASP A 71 19.44 -10.21 -1.18
N PHE A 72 18.31 -10.82 -1.53
CA PHE A 72 18.21 -11.69 -2.71
C PHE A 72 17.77 -10.98 -3.99
N ILE A 73 17.40 -9.69 -3.91
CA ILE A 73 17.00 -8.87 -5.06
C ILE A 73 18.13 -7.87 -5.33
N PRO A 74 19.04 -8.16 -6.29
CA PRO A 74 20.13 -7.25 -6.61
C PRO A 74 19.69 -6.02 -7.41
N GLU A 75 18.55 -6.09 -8.10
CA GLU A 75 17.95 -4.97 -8.83
C GLU A 75 17.19 -3.99 -7.92
N GLN A 76 17.09 -2.72 -8.35
CA GLN A 76 16.21 -1.76 -7.68
C GLN A 76 14.74 -2.12 -7.90
N TYR A 77 13.99 -2.17 -6.80
CA TYR A 77 12.57 -2.46 -6.81
C TYR A 77 11.80 -1.51 -5.89
N MET A 78 10.52 -1.33 -6.19
CA MET A 78 9.55 -0.64 -5.35
C MET A 78 8.71 -1.67 -4.60
N LEU A 79 8.72 -1.61 -3.27
CA LEU A 79 7.89 -2.44 -2.40
C LEU A 79 6.55 -1.77 -2.17
N GLU A 80 5.47 -2.45 -2.54
CA GLU A 80 4.11 -2.00 -2.33
C GLU A 80 3.34 -3.04 -1.49
N VAL A 81 2.71 -2.58 -0.41
CA VAL A 81 1.83 -3.40 0.40
C VAL A 81 0.41 -2.91 0.18
N CYS A 82 -0.36 -3.67 -0.59
CA CYS A 82 -1.77 -3.38 -0.83
C CYS A 82 -2.61 -4.18 0.15
N SER A 83 -3.46 -3.47 0.90
CA SER A 83 -4.62 -4.10 1.51
C SER A 83 -5.54 -4.58 0.40
N LEU A 84 -5.94 -5.86 0.44
CA LEU A 84 -7.01 -6.38 -0.40
C LEU A 84 -8.30 -5.75 0.11
N GLY A 85 -8.60 -4.56 -0.44
CA GLY A 85 -9.67 -3.70 0.02
C GLY A 85 -10.98 -4.46 0.11
N PHE A 86 -11.75 -4.15 1.15
CA PHE A 86 -13.06 -4.69 1.39
C PHE A 86 -13.88 -4.72 0.09
N LYS A 87 -14.27 -5.91 -0.35
CA LYS A 87 -15.21 -6.07 -1.46
C LYS A 87 -16.60 -5.74 -0.93
N GLU A 88 -16.98 -4.47 -1.07
CA GLU A 88 -18.34 -3.93 -0.96
C GLU A 88 -19.08 -4.20 0.35
N HIS A 89 -18.92 -3.32 1.34
CA HIS A 89 -19.93 -3.16 2.38
C HIS A 89 -20.77 -1.97 1.92
N PRO A 90 -21.93 -2.18 1.28
CA PRO A 90 -22.97 -1.17 1.23
C PRO A 90 -23.52 -1.02 2.65
N GLY A 91 -22.75 -0.34 3.50
CA GLY A 91 -22.98 -0.24 4.95
C GLY A 91 -22.96 1.19 5.48
N ASN A 92 -22.56 2.18 4.68
CA ASN A 92 -22.90 3.58 4.92
C ASN A 92 -23.86 4.03 3.83
N ALA A 93 -25.11 3.60 3.99
CA ALA A 93 -26.26 4.32 3.50
C ALA A 93 -26.33 5.66 4.24
N ASP A 94 -25.71 6.70 3.67
CA ASP A 94 -26.16 8.10 3.74
C ASP A 94 -25.20 8.95 2.90
N VAL A 95 -25.49 9.02 1.61
CA VAL A 95 -25.18 10.22 0.85
C VAL A 95 -26.38 11.13 1.06
N GLU A 96 -26.30 12.09 1.98
CA GLU A 96 -27.14 13.28 1.83
C GLU A 96 -26.58 14.10 0.65
N PRO A 97 -27.30 14.22 -0.48
CA PRO A 97 -26.99 15.26 -1.44
C PRO A 97 -27.29 16.60 -0.77
N GLN A 98 -26.25 17.36 -0.41
CA GLN A 98 -26.44 18.78 -0.14
C GLN A 98 -26.69 19.48 -1.47
N ASP A 99 -27.96 19.46 -1.86
CA ASP A 99 -28.57 20.49 -2.68
C ASP A 99 -28.49 21.80 -1.87
N VAL A 100 -27.40 22.56 -2.08
CA VAL A 100 -27.38 23.99 -1.76
C VAL A 100 -27.45 24.73 -3.08
N ASP A 101 -28.69 24.96 -3.51
CA ASP A 101 -29.03 25.88 -4.58
C ASP A 101 -28.33 27.24 -4.40
N ALA A 102 -27.87 27.74 -5.54
CA ALA A 102 -27.36 29.06 -5.88
C ALA A 102 -27.74 30.23 -4.94
N GLU A 103 -26.75 31.06 -4.58
CA GLU A 103 -26.64 32.43 -5.14
C GLU A 103 -25.34 33.13 -4.70
N THR A 104 -24.67 33.76 -5.67
CA THR A 104 -23.94 35.06 -5.56
C THR A 104 -22.64 35.11 -4.73
N LEU A 105 -21.59 35.88 -5.04
CA LEU A 105 -21.05 36.64 -6.16
C LEU A 105 -19.75 37.26 -5.60
N ALA A 106 -18.77 37.48 -6.47
CA ALA A 106 -17.61 38.37 -6.33
C ALA A 106 -16.34 37.82 -5.64
N GLU A 107 -15.34 37.62 -6.50
CA GLU A 107 -14.01 38.26 -6.47
C GLU A 107 -13.24 38.28 -5.13
N GLU A 108 -12.09 37.62 -5.07
CA GLU A 108 -10.78 38.29 -5.23
C GLU A 108 -9.64 37.25 -5.35
N SER A 109 -8.68 37.59 -6.19
CA SER A 109 -7.38 36.96 -6.41
C SER A 109 -6.56 36.78 -5.13
N THR A 110 -5.71 35.75 -5.10
CA THR A 110 -4.28 35.77 -4.69
C THR A 110 -3.83 34.31 -4.52
N GLU A 111 -3.05 33.76 -5.46
CA GLU A 111 -1.59 33.72 -5.45
C GLU A 111 -0.95 32.86 -4.32
N ASN A 112 -0.23 31.85 -4.81
CA ASN A 112 0.99 31.22 -4.27
C ASN A 112 0.93 29.99 -3.34
N GLU A 113 1.71 29.00 -3.82
CA GLU A 113 2.55 28.01 -3.12
C GLU A 113 1.87 27.06 -2.13
N SER A 114 2.06 25.75 -2.22
CA SER A 114 3.37 25.10 -2.32
C SER A 114 3.20 23.59 -2.58
N GLU A 115 4.18 23.02 -3.28
CA GLU A 115 4.36 21.59 -3.53
C GLU A 115 4.57 20.81 -2.23
N ASP A 116 3.96 19.63 -2.10
CA ASP A 116 4.53 18.52 -1.34
C ASP A 116 4.26 17.20 -2.08
N ILE A 117 5.06 17.00 -3.12
CA ILE A 117 5.27 15.70 -3.76
C ILE A 117 6.03 14.85 -2.74
N ILE A 118 5.33 14.01 -1.98
CA ILE A 118 5.96 13.04 -1.06
C ILE A 118 6.62 11.89 -1.84
N THR A 119 7.69 12.18 -2.59
CA THR A 119 8.67 11.17 -2.97
C THR A 119 9.61 10.94 -1.78
N GLY A 120 9.36 9.87 -1.03
CA GLY A 120 10.20 9.46 0.08
C GLY A 120 11.61 9.07 -0.38
N ARG A 121 12.54 10.04 -0.39
CA ARG A 121 13.99 9.80 -0.46
C ARG A 121 14.45 9.21 0.86
N GLY A 122 14.86 7.95 0.86
CA GLY A 122 15.67 7.37 1.92
C GLY A 122 17.00 8.12 2.06
N LYS A 123 17.35 8.51 3.29
CA LYS A 123 18.55 9.29 3.61
C LYS A 123 19.60 8.34 4.20
N ASN A 124 20.74 8.25 3.53
CA ASN A 124 21.96 7.63 4.05
C ASN A 124 22.51 8.45 5.22
N LYS A 125 22.93 7.78 6.30
CA LYS A 125 24.13 8.14 7.06
C LYS A 125 24.73 6.92 7.74
#